data_AF-A0A8X7PXI7-F1
#
_entry.id   AF-A0A8X7PXI7-F1
#
_cell.length_a   1.000
_cell.length_b   1.000
_cell.length_c   1.000
_cell.angle_alpha   90.00
_cell.angle_beta   90.00
_cell.angle_gamma   90.00
#
_symmetry.space_group_name_H-M   'P 1'
#
loop_
_entity.id
_entity.type
_entity.pdbx_description
1 polymer ?
#
loop_
_entity_poly.entity_id
_entity_poly.type
_entity_poly.pdbx_seq_one_letter_code
_entity_poly.pdbx_strand_id
1 'polypeptide(L)'
;MELEDGDARGKHRILAELGRVEEEVRFLEKELEELGQTDTVPTVCEELLCLIEKAPDPLLPLTNGPLNLGWDRWFQGPDGGDGCRCFML
;
A
#
# COMPACT_ATOMS: atom_id res chain seq x y z
N MET A 1 -12.31 -9.91 58.28
CA MET A 1 -13.04 -10.65 57.23
C MET A 1 -12.44 -10.17 55.92
N GLU A 2 -11.39 -10.85 55.47
CA GLU A 2 -10.65 -10.50 54.25
C GLU A 2 -10.87 -11.60 53.23
N LEU A 3 -11.62 -11.33 52.16
CA LEU A 3 -11.77 -12.21 50.99
C LEU A 3 -12.17 -11.39 49.74
N GLU A 4 -11.44 -10.36 49.31
CA GLU A 4 -11.82 -9.62 48.07
C GLU A 4 -10.67 -9.12 47.16
N ASP A 5 -9.45 -9.68 47.22
CA ASP A 5 -8.36 -9.21 46.32
C ASP A 5 -8.21 -10.05 45.02
N GLY A 6 -8.66 -11.31 45.02
CA GLY A 6 -8.52 -12.22 43.88
C GLY A 6 -9.58 -12.08 42.77
N ASP A 7 -10.79 -11.66 43.13
CA ASP A 7 -11.97 -11.67 42.23
C ASP A 7 -12.02 -10.43 41.32
N ALA A 8 -11.53 -9.28 41.80
CA ALA A 8 -11.48 -8.05 41.02
C ALA A 8 -10.61 -8.20 39.77
N ARG A 9 -9.43 -8.83 39.86
CA ARG A 9 -8.50 -8.98 38.71
C ARG A 9 -9.09 -9.83 37.59
N GLY A 10 -9.85 -10.87 37.94
CA GLY A 10 -10.56 -11.72 36.96
C GLY A 10 -11.65 -10.93 36.23
N LYS A 11 -12.45 -10.16 36.98
CA LYS A 11 -13.50 -9.29 36.43
C LYS A 11 -12.96 -8.24 35.46
N HIS A 12 -11.88 -7.54 35.81
CA HIS A 12 -11.25 -6.57 34.91
C HIS A 12 -10.75 -7.21 33.61
N ARG A 13 -10.15 -8.40 33.69
CA ARG A 13 -9.73 -9.14 32.50
C ARG A 13 -10.91 -9.50 31.60
N ILE A 14 -12.01 -9.98 32.19
CA ILE A 14 -13.22 -10.33 31.43
C ILE A 14 -13.81 -9.09 30.75
N LEU A 15 -13.89 -7.95 31.44
CA LEU A 15 -14.37 -6.70 30.87
C LEU A 15 -13.47 -6.17 29.74
N ALA A 16 -12.16 -6.31 29.88
CA ALA A 16 -11.21 -5.92 28.85
C ALA A 16 -11.35 -6.77 27.58
N GLU A 17 -11.49 -8.10 27.73
CA GLU A 17 -11.74 -8.98 26.59
C GLU A 17 -13.10 -8.73 25.94
N LEU A 18 -14.14 -8.47 26.74
CA LEU A 18 -15.45 -8.09 26.23
C LEU A 18 -15.37 -6.81 25.40
N GLY A 19 -14.74 -5.76 25.93
CA GLY A 19 -14.57 -4.50 25.21
C GLY A 19 -13.75 -4.66 23.92
N ARG A 20 -12.71 -5.53 23.91
CA ARG A 20 -11.96 -5.85 22.69
C ARG A 20 -12.86 -6.49 21.64
N VAL A 21 -13.67 -7.47 22.03
CA VAL A 21 -14.56 -8.18 21.10
C VAL A 21 -15.68 -7.27 20.60
N GLU A 22 -16.26 -6.43 21.45
CA GLU A 22 -17.26 -5.42 21.05
C GLU A 22 -16.69 -4.45 20.02
N GLU A 23 -15.45 -4.02 20.20
CA GLU A 23 -14.75 -3.16 19.25
C GLU A 23 -14.47 -3.88 17.92
N GLU A 24 -14.03 -5.15 17.96
CA GLU A 24 -13.83 -5.97 16.75
C GLU A 24 -15.14 -6.15 15.97
N VAL A 25 -16.25 -6.41 16.66
CA VAL A 25 -17.57 -6.51 16.02
C VAL A 25 -17.91 -5.19 15.32
N ARG A 26 -17.73 -4.05 15.99
CA ARG A 26 -17.99 -2.73 15.41
C ARG A 26 -17.13 -2.47 14.17
N PHE A 27 -15.86 -2.85 14.20
CA PHE A 27 -14.98 -2.71 13.03
C PHE A 27 -15.45 -3.56 11.85
N LEU A 28 -15.81 -4.82 12.10
CA LEU A 28 -16.29 -5.73 11.06
C LEU A 28 -17.63 -5.28 10.46
N GLU A 29 -18.55 -4.79 11.28
CA GLU A 29 -19.83 -4.23 10.80
C GLU A 29 -19.60 -3.04 9.86
N LYS A 30 -18.68 -2.15 10.24
CA LYS A 30 -18.29 -1.00 9.41
C LYS A 30 -17.63 -1.44 8.11
N GLU A 31 -16.67 -2.37 8.16
CA GLU A 31 -15.99 -2.89 6.97
C GLU A 31 -16.99 -3.55 6.02
N LEU A 32 -17.97 -4.28 6.55
CA LEU A 32 -19.03 -4.90 5.75
C LEU A 32 -19.93 -3.86 5.06
N GLU A 33 -20.26 -2.77 5.75
CA GLU A 33 -20.99 -1.64 5.17
C GLU A 33 -20.19 -0.98 4.03
N GLU A 34 -18.89 -0.75 4.23
CA GLU A 34 -17.99 -0.19 3.21
C GLU A 34 -17.89 -1.13 1.99
N LEU A 35 -17.68 -2.43 2.21
CA LEU A 35 -17.62 -3.44 1.15
C LEU A 35 -18.93 -3.51 0.34
N GLY A 36 -20.08 -3.36 1.00
CA GLY A 36 -21.38 -3.32 0.32
C GLY A 36 -21.57 -2.10 -0.61
N GLN A 37 -20.77 -1.05 -0.42
CA GLN A 37 -20.78 0.15 -1.26
C GLN A 37 -19.68 0.16 -2.32
N THR A 38 -18.74 -0.80 -2.28
CA THR A 38 -17.66 -0.86 -3.28
C THR A 38 -18.16 -1.27 -4.65
N ASP A 39 -17.56 -0.68 -5.68
CA ASP A 39 -17.81 -1.07 -7.06
C ASP A 39 -17.32 -2.49 -7.35
N THR A 40 -17.87 -3.11 -8.39
CA THR A 40 -17.46 -4.46 -8.77
C THR A 40 -16.00 -4.50 -9.21
N VAL A 41 -15.30 -5.58 -8.86
CA VAL A 41 -13.89 -5.80 -9.23
C VAL A 41 -13.63 -5.58 -10.74
N PRO A 42 -14.47 -6.08 -11.67
CA PRO A 42 -14.26 -5.84 -13.09
C PRO A 42 -14.25 -4.35 -13.46
N THR A 43 -15.18 -3.55 -12.93
CA THR A 43 -15.27 -2.11 -13.20
C THR A 43 -14.02 -1.37 -12.72
N VAL A 44 -13.59 -1.63 -11.48
CA VAL A 44 -12.39 -1.01 -10.92
C VAL A 44 -11.14 -1.39 -11.70
N CYS A 45 -11.03 -2.65 -12.14
CA CYS A 45 -9.91 -3.11 -12.95
C CYS A 45 -9.87 -2.45 -14.34
N GLU A 46 -11.02 -2.30 -15.01
CA GLU A 46 -11.10 -1.62 -16.31
C GLU A 46 -10.69 -0.13 -16.20
N GLU A 47 -11.16 0.56 -15.16
CA GLU A 47 -10.77 1.94 -14.89
C GLU A 47 -9.27 2.09 -14.61
N LEU A 48 -8.71 1.18 -13.81
CA LEU A 48 -7.27 1.16 -13.52
C LEU A 48 -6.45 0.93 -14.80
N LEU A 49 -6.84 -0.03 -15.63
CA LEU A 49 -6.18 -0.27 -16.92
C LEU A 49 -6.25 0.96 -17.81
N CYS A 50 -7.42 1.60 -17.90
CA CYS A 50 -7.57 2.85 -18.64
C CYS A 50 -6.65 3.97 -18.14
N LEU A 51 -6.38 4.05 -16.83
CA LEU A 51 -5.46 5.04 -16.28
C LEU A 51 -4.00 4.72 -16.61
N ILE A 52 -3.61 3.44 -16.50
CA ILE A 52 -2.26 2.97 -16.81
C ILE A 52 -1.93 3.20 -18.30
N GLU A 53 -2.88 2.93 -19.20
CA GLU A 53 -2.66 3.06 -20.64
C GLU A 53 -2.63 4.51 -21.15
N LYS A 54 -3.21 5.46 -20.41
CA LYS A 54 -3.33 6.86 -20.84
C LYS A 54 -1.99 7.62 -20.88
N ALA A 55 -1.02 7.26 -20.04
CA ALA A 55 0.24 7.97 -19.93
C ALA A 55 1.43 7.02 -20.23
N PRO A 56 2.34 7.37 -21.15
CA PRO A 56 3.54 6.58 -21.35
C PRO A 56 4.43 6.63 -20.11
N ASP A 57 4.74 5.45 -19.56
CA ASP A 57 5.71 5.31 -18.48
C ASP A 57 7.12 5.16 -19.06
N PRO A 58 8.03 6.14 -18.86
CA PRO A 58 9.39 6.13 -19.40
C PRO A 58 10.28 5.01 -18.83
N LEU A 59 9.86 4.35 -17.75
CA LEU A 59 10.59 3.23 -17.14
C LEU A 59 10.23 1.87 -17.75
N LEU A 60 9.16 1.82 -18.55
CA LEU A 60 8.77 0.57 -19.20
C LEU A 60 9.61 0.31 -20.45
N PRO A 61 9.97 -0.95 -20.76
CA PRO A 61 10.74 -1.30 -21.96
C PRO A 61 10.05 -0.92 -23.27
N LEU A 62 8.72 -0.80 -23.24
CA LEU A 62 7.88 -0.38 -24.35
C LEU A 62 6.98 0.75 -23.84
N THR A 63 7.20 1.95 -24.37
CA THR A 63 6.46 3.16 -23.98
C THR A 63 5.63 3.63 -25.16
N ASN A 64 4.33 3.83 -24.94
CA ASN A 64 3.42 4.33 -25.97
C ASN A 64 3.57 5.85 -26.09
N GLY A 65 4.50 6.32 -26.93
CA GLY A 65 4.70 7.74 -27.14
C GLY A 65 6.01 8.07 -27.87
N PRO A 66 6.25 9.35 -28.17
CA PRO A 66 7.51 9.77 -28.76
C PRO A 66 8.67 9.52 -27.80
N LEU A 67 9.78 9.00 -28.33
CA LEU A 67 11.03 8.84 -27.61
C LEU A 67 11.45 10.17 -26.99
N ASN A 68 11.49 10.24 -25.66
CA ASN A 68 11.92 11.44 -24.97
C ASN A 68 13.44 11.36 -24.73
N LEU A 69 14.18 11.97 -25.66
CA LEU A 69 15.65 12.06 -25.65
C LEU A 69 16.23 12.77 -24.42
N GLY A 70 15.41 13.45 -23.61
CA GLY A 70 15.84 14.05 -22.35
C GLY A 70 16.08 13.02 -21.23
N TRP A 71 15.46 11.83 -21.32
CA TRP A 71 15.66 10.74 -20.35
C TRP A 71 16.97 9.99 -20.55
N ASP A 72 17.52 10.03 -21.77
CA ASP A 72 18.83 9.47 -22.06
C ASP A 72 19.89 10.00 -21.09
N ARG A 73 19.84 11.29 -20.71
CA ARG A 73 20.74 11.87 -19.70
C ARG A 73 20.68 11.18 -18.32
N TRP A 74 19.53 10.64 -17.94
CA TRP A 74 19.32 10.01 -16.63
C TRP A 74 19.60 8.51 -16.66
N PHE A 75 19.45 7.84 -17.82
CA PHE A 75 19.54 6.39 -17.96
C PHE A 75 20.69 5.86 -18.83
N GLN A 76 21.36 6.69 -19.65
CA GLN A 76 22.48 6.23 -20.50
C GLN A 76 23.77 5.94 -19.71
N GLY A 77 23.79 6.16 -18.39
CA GLY A 77 25.06 6.22 -17.65
C GLY A 77 25.92 7.38 -18.16
N PRO A 78 27.10 7.62 -17.57
CA PRO A 78 28.00 8.64 -18.10
C PRO A 78 28.29 8.31 -19.57
N ASP A 79 27.90 9.25 -20.44
CA ASP A 79 27.98 9.19 -21.90
C ASP A 79 29.24 8.42 -22.34
N GLY A 80 29.10 7.48 -23.28
CA GLY A 80 30.13 6.54 -23.74
C GLY A 80 31.41 7.13 -24.35
N GLY A 81 31.94 8.23 -23.83
CA GLY A 81 33.37 8.47 -23.78
C GLY A 81 34.00 7.48 -22.80
N ASP A 82 35.20 7.00 -23.11
CA ASP A 82 35.99 6.14 -22.25
C ASP A 82 35.81 6.56 -20.79
N GLY A 83 35.19 5.69 -19.99
CA GLY A 83 34.92 5.94 -18.58
C GLY A 83 36.17 6.50 -17.92
N CYS A 84 36.01 7.53 -17.08
CA CYS A 84 37.16 8.19 -16.45
C CYS A 84 38.11 7.14 -15.88
N ARG A 85 39.36 7.13 -16.36
CA ARG A 85 40.44 6.27 -15.85
C ARG A 85 40.97 6.75 -14.50
N CYS A 86 40.16 7.44 -13.73
CA CYS A 86 40.53 7.88 -12.40
C CYS A 86 40.51 6.66 -11.48
N PHE A 87 41.70 6.21 -11.09
CA PHE A 87 41.87 5.25 -9.99
C PHE A 87 41.27 5.87 -8.74
N MET A 88 40.24 5.24 -8.17
CA MET A 88 39.88 5.52 -6.78
C MET A 88 41.05 5.05 -5.91
N LEU A 89 41.77 6.03 -5.37
CA LEU A 89 42.74 5.88 -4.29
C LEU A 89 42.02 5.61 -2.97
#